data_AF-A0A9E5DCA9-F1
#
_entry.id   AF-A0A9E5DCA9-F1
#
_cell.length_a   1.000
_cell.length_b   1.000
_cell.length_c   1.000
_cell.angle_alpha   90.00
_cell.angle_beta   90.00
_cell.angle_gamma   90.00
#
_symmetry.space_group_name_H-M   'P 1'
#
loop_
_entity.id
_entity.type
_entity.pdbx_description
1 polymer ?
#
loop_
_entity_poly.entity_id
_entity_poly.type
_entity_poly.pdbx_seq_one_letter_code
_entity_poly.pdbx_strand_id
1 'polypeptide(L)'
;MEFVDWLEVRDITASTKQTYRSSLTRFFESTTINKPMDIRKIKLKDKESRGLRNLLNYCEDAEIECIAGYGIEKWRRFIKIRKSGVVEIYVTNEEIVEAYNSCPEDLKTIYQLLAYSGSRLTHIHKMLHSFDEKNIIIDGDVAYYPTASFSEGTKNTFQVFSPVSFIPKLKTISQLKGYETIMKGIRHDRVSAKTIRKWHLNVMIREGVTESIADFIQGRASLTVGSAHYLNKVGQAKNEFKKLIDVFPI
;
A
#
# COMPACT_ATOMS: atom_id res chain seq x y z
N MET A 1 -18.23 26.64 -7.83
CA MET A 1 -17.14 25.66 -8.06
C MET A 1 -17.80 24.34 -8.41
N GLU A 2 -17.39 23.67 -9.49
CA GLU A 2 -17.97 22.37 -9.85
C GLU A 2 -17.41 21.24 -8.98
N PHE A 3 -18.09 20.08 -8.93
CA PHE A 3 -17.63 18.91 -8.16
C PHE A 3 -16.22 18.47 -8.54
N VAL A 4 -15.86 18.57 -9.83
CA VAL A 4 -14.54 18.21 -10.35
C VAL A 4 -13.47 19.10 -9.70
N ASP A 5 -13.65 20.42 -9.73
CA ASP A 5 -12.72 21.37 -9.13
C ASP A 5 -12.66 21.24 -7.61
N TRP A 6 -13.81 21.06 -6.98
CA TRP A 6 -13.90 20.81 -5.53
C TRP A 6 -13.12 19.55 -5.14
N LEU A 7 -13.16 18.50 -5.96
CA LEU A 7 -12.42 17.28 -5.68
C LEU A 7 -10.90 17.49 -5.81
N GLU A 8 -10.44 18.43 -6.64
CA GLU A 8 -9.01 18.73 -6.76
C GLU A 8 -8.41 19.39 -5.53
N VAL A 9 -9.18 20.19 -4.80
CA VAL A 9 -8.68 20.83 -3.57
C VAL A 9 -8.70 19.89 -2.35
N ARG A 10 -9.27 18.68 -2.49
CA ARG A 10 -9.28 17.67 -1.41
C ARG A 10 -7.91 17.03 -1.24
N ASP A 11 -7.54 16.80 0.02
CA ASP A 11 -6.37 16.01 0.43
C ASP A 11 -6.57 14.51 0.15
N ILE A 12 -6.54 14.15 -1.13
CA ILE A 12 -6.74 12.81 -1.67
C ILE A 12 -5.75 12.65 -2.84
N THR A 13 -5.18 11.45 -3.02
CA THR A 13 -4.24 11.20 -4.13
C THR A 13 -4.90 11.42 -5.49
N ALA A 14 -4.16 11.95 -6.46
CA ALA A 14 -4.66 12.18 -7.83
C ALA A 14 -5.28 10.92 -8.45
N SER A 15 -4.65 9.75 -8.27
CA SER A 15 -5.17 8.46 -8.71
C SER A 15 -6.54 8.11 -8.09
N THR A 16 -6.74 8.45 -6.82
CA THR A 16 -8.00 8.21 -6.12
C THR A 16 -9.08 9.19 -6.59
N LYS A 17 -8.73 10.47 -6.81
CA LYS A 17 -9.63 11.47 -7.39
C LYS A 17 -10.15 11.01 -8.76
N GLN A 18 -9.24 10.60 -9.65
CA GLN A 18 -9.59 10.07 -10.97
C GLN A 18 -10.49 8.83 -10.86
N THR A 19 -10.16 7.92 -9.94
CA THR A 19 -10.97 6.72 -9.70
C THR A 19 -12.39 7.07 -9.27
N TYR A 20 -12.58 8.06 -8.40
CA TYR A 20 -13.91 8.51 -7.98
C TYR A 20 -14.69 9.11 -9.15
N ARG A 21 -14.07 10.00 -9.94
CA ARG A 21 -14.69 10.57 -11.15
C ARG A 21 -15.14 9.47 -12.11
N SER A 22 -14.21 8.63 -12.56
CA SER A 22 -14.53 7.56 -13.52
C SER A 22 -15.55 6.56 -12.97
N SER A 23 -15.57 6.33 -11.65
CA SER A 23 -16.55 5.44 -11.02
C SER A 23 -17.94 6.06 -10.98
N LEU A 24 -18.05 7.36 -10.71
CA LEU A 24 -19.31 8.08 -10.70
C LEU A 24 -19.90 8.27 -12.09
N THR A 25 -19.06 8.61 -13.08
CA THR A 25 -19.49 8.74 -14.48
C THR A 25 -20.15 7.44 -14.96
N ARG A 26 -19.44 6.30 -14.85
CA ARG A 26 -19.97 4.97 -15.24
C ARG A 26 -21.21 4.56 -14.46
N PHE A 27 -21.29 4.97 -13.19
CA PHE A 27 -22.44 4.70 -12.35
C PHE A 27 -23.69 5.42 -12.88
N PHE A 28 -23.60 6.73 -13.12
CA PHE A 28 -24.73 7.52 -13.59
C PHE A 28 -25.06 7.32 -15.09
N GLU A 29 -24.13 6.82 -15.90
CA GLU A 29 -24.42 6.38 -17.29
C GLU A 29 -25.39 5.20 -17.33
N SER A 30 -25.31 4.30 -16.34
CA SER A 30 -26.04 3.03 -16.33
C SER A 30 -27.14 2.95 -15.28
N THR A 31 -27.20 3.92 -14.36
CA THR A 31 -28.06 3.86 -13.18
C THR A 31 -28.74 5.19 -12.93
N THR A 32 -30.07 5.19 -12.96
CA THR A 32 -30.90 6.34 -12.58
C THR A 32 -31.43 6.15 -11.16
N ILE A 33 -31.32 7.19 -10.33
CA ILE A 33 -31.75 7.16 -8.94
C ILE A 33 -32.59 8.39 -8.64
N ASN A 34 -33.85 8.17 -8.25
CA ASN A 34 -34.81 9.25 -8.05
C ASN A 34 -35.05 9.55 -6.57
N LYS A 35 -34.85 8.56 -5.70
CA LYS A 35 -34.99 8.72 -4.25
C LYS A 35 -33.98 7.89 -3.46
N PRO A 36 -33.69 8.27 -2.21
CA PRO A 36 -32.66 7.60 -1.40
C PRO A 36 -32.83 6.07 -1.28
N MET A 37 -34.07 5.57 -1.22
CA MET A 37 -34.34 4.15 -1.06
C MET A 37 -33.96 3.28 -2.26
N ASP A 38 -33.88 3.85 -3.46
CA ASP A 38 -33.54 3.10 -4.67
C ASP A 38 -32.11 2.53 -4.58
N ILE A 39 -31.23 3.18 -3.81
CA ILE A 39 -29.86 2.71 -3.52
C ILE A 39 -29.85 1.31 -2.90
N ARG A 40 -30.89 0.91 -2.14
CA ARG A 40 -30.97 -0.43 -1.57
C ARG A 40 -31.00 -1.55 -2.61
N LYS A 41 -31.51 -1.25 -3.82
CA LYS A 41 -31.59 -2.21 -4.92
C LYS A 41 -30.26 -2.34 -5.66
N ILE A 42 -29.30 -1.46 -5.37
CA ILE A 42 -28.04 -1.35 -6.10
C ILE A 42 -26.91 -1.90 -5.24
N LYS A 43 -26.14 -2.85 -5.80
CA LYS A 43 -24.91 -3.35 -5.16
C LYS A 43 -23.75 -2.41 -5.47
N LEU A 44 -23.66 -1.31 -4.73
CA LEU A 44 -22.58 -0.34 -4.87
C LEU A 44 -21.19 -1.00 -4.64
N LYS A 45 -20.26 -0.72 -5.55
CA LYS A 45 -18.83 -1.01 -5.38
C LYS A 45 -18.22 -0.02 -4.38
N ASP A 46 -17.02 -0.33 -3.86
CA ASP A 46 -16.33 0.53 -2.88
C ASP A 46 -16.08 1.94 -3.42
N LYS A 47 -15.60 2.04 -4.67
CA LYS A 47 -15.29 3.33 -5.31
C LYS A 47 -16.55 4.13 -5.65
N GLU A 48 -17.63 3.46 -6.04
CA GLU A 48 -18.94 4.10 -6.25
C GLU A 48 -19.47 4.67 -4.93
N SER A 49 -19.45 3.87 -3.86
CA SER A 49 -19.88 4.30 -2.52
C SER A 49 -19.07 5.50 -2.01
N ARG A 50 -17.74 5.46 -2.14
CA ARG A 50 -16.86 6.56 -1.70
C ARG A 50 -16.97 7.79 -2.60
N GLY A 51 -17.13 7.61 -3.91
CA GLY A 51 -17.39 8.69 -4.86
C GLY A 51 -18.69 9.40 -4.53
N LEU A 52 -19.78 8.65 -4.35
CA LEU A 52 -21.10 9.21 -3.99
C LEU A 52 -21.04 9.95 -2.65
N ARG A 53 -20.29 9.44 -1.67
CA ARG A 53 -20.07 10.16 -0.40
C ARG A 53 -19.34 11.48 -0.57
N ASN A 54 -18.33 11.54 -1.45
CA ASN A 54 -17.64 12.79 -1.76
C ASN A 54 -18.57 13.75 -2.52
N LEU A 55 -19.42 13.26 -3.42
CA LEU A 55 -20.42 14.08 -4.11
C LEU A 55 -21.42 14.70 -3.11
N LEU A 56 -21.88 13.93 -2.12
CA LEU A 56 -22.74 14.47 -1.06
C LEU A 56 -22.03 15.52 -0.21
N ASN A 57 -20.75 15.31 0.14
CA ASN A 57 -19.98 16.31 0.87
C ASN A 57 -19.78 17.60 0.06
N TYR A 58 -19.58 17.47 -1.26
CA TYR A 58 -19.55 18.64 -2.15
C TYR A 58 -20.88 19.38 -2.14
N CYS A 59 -22.00 18.66 -2.20
CA CYS A 59 -23.32 19.29 -2.11
C CYS A 59 -23.49 20.05 -0.79
N GLU A 60 -23.04 19.50 0.33
CA GLU A 60 -23.03 20.20 1.64
C GLU A 60 -22.16 21.46 1.60
N ASP A 61 -20.93 21.38 1.10
CA ASP A 61 -20.01 22.53 0.99
C ASP A 61 -20.53 23.60 0.01
N ALA A 62 -21.36 23.19 -0.96
CA ALA A 62 -22.04 24.07 -1.91
C ALA A 62 -23.43 24.54 -1.42
N GLU A 63 -23.76 24.31 -0.14
CA GLU A 63 -25.03 24.69 0.49
C GLU A 63 -26.29 24.09 -0.18
N ILE A 64 -26.13 22.97 -0.88
CA ILE A 64 -27.23 22.19 -1.44
C ILE A 64 -27.75 21.25 -0.36
N GLU A 65 -28.85 21.60 0.29
CA GLU A 65 -29.38 20.79 1.40
C GLU A 65 -30.17 19.56 0.93
N CYS A 66 -30.75 19.61 -0.28
CA CYS A 66 -31.65 18.61 -0.82
C CYS A 66 -31.28 18.18 -2.23
N ILE A 67 -31.37 16.87 -2.50
CA ILE A 67 -31.20 16.27 -3.82
C ILE A 67 -32.48 15.51 -4.16
N ALA A 68 -33.10 15.86 -5.29
CA ALA A 68 -34.39 15.33 -5.74
C ALA A 68 -35.50 15.43 -4.67
N GLY A 69 -35.52 16.51 -3.90
CA GLY A 69 -36.50 16.74 -2.82
C GLY A 69 -36.23 15.97 -1.53
N TYR A 70 -35.09 15.30 -1.40
CA TYR A 70 -34.69 14.60 -0.17
C TYR A 70 -33.39 15.18 0.39
N GLY A 71 -33.39 15.45 1.69
CA GLY A 71 -32.18 15.93 2.39
C GLY A 71 -31.00 14.97 2.26
N ILE A 72 -29.78 15.52 2.21
CA ILE A 72 -28.53 14.77 2.02
C ILE A 72 -28.37 13.60 2.99
N GLU A 73 -28.74 13.77 4.26
CA GLU A 73 -28.62 12.71 5.26
C GLU A 73 -29.46 11.47 4.95
N LYS A 74 -30.58 11.61 4.23
CA LYS A 74 -31.36 10.46 3.76
C LYS A 74 -30.58 9.66 2.73
N TRP A 75 -29.87 10.33 1.82
CA TRP A 75 -28.98 9.69 0.83
C TRP A 75 -27.80 9.00 1.52
N ARG A 76 -27.14 9.72 2.43
CA ARG A 76 -26.01 9.24 3.23
C ARG A 76 -26.33 7.94 3.98
N ARG A 77 -27.56 7.83 4.48
CA ARG A 77 -28.04 6.63 5.20
C ARG A 77 -27.91 5.34 4.39
N PHE A 78 -28.16 5.38 3.08
CA PHE A 78 -28.18 4.20 2.21
C PHE A 78 -26.85 3.94 1.49
N ILE A 79 -25.99 4.96 1.33
CA ILE A 79 -24.66 4.80 0.75
C ILE A 79 -23.69 4.34 1.84
N LYS A 80 -23.55 3.03 2.08
CA LYS A 80 -22.65 2.51 3.13
C LYS A 80 -21.25 2.23 2.59
N ILE A 81 -20.22 2.79 3.22
CA ILE A 81 -18.82 2.40 2.96
C ILE A 81 -18.57 1.09 3.71
N ARG A 82 -18.31 0.02 2.96
CA ARG A 82 -17.96 -1.28 3.55
C ARG A 82 -16.57 -1.20 4.18
N LYS A 83 -16.44 -1.70 5.42
CA LYS A 83 -15.12 -1.91 6.01
C LYS A 83 -14.39 -2.97 5.19
N SER A 84 -13.10 -2.75 4.92
CA SER A 84 -12.27 -3.76 4.28
C SER A 84 -12.15 -4.96 5.22
N GLY A 85 -12.46 -6.16 4.72
CA GLY A 85 -12.26 -7.39 5.48
C GLY A 85 -10.77 -7.70 5.69
N VAL A 86 -10.48 -8.50 6.71
CA VAL A 86 -9.15 -9.10 6.89
C VAL A 86 -8.98 -10.14 5.79
N VAL A 87 -7.88 -10.04 5.05
CA VAL A 87 -7.49 -11.13 4.14
C VAL A 87 -6.69 -12.11 4.98
N GLU A 88 -7.05 -13.39 5.01
CA GLU A 88 -6.36 -14.43 5.79
C GLU A 88 -5.70 -15.43 4.82
N ILE A 89 -4.74 -14.93 4.06
CA ILE A 89 -3.89 -15.76 3.19
C ILE A 89 -2.49 -15.70 3.77
N TYR A 90 -2.00 -16.87 4.15
CA TYR A 90 -0.65 -17.12 4.65
C TYR A 90 0.01 -18.13 3.72
N VAL A 91 1.14 -17.74 3.15
CA VAL A 91 1.91 -18.58 2.21
C VAL A 91 3.10 -19.19 2.94
N THR A 92 3.54 -20.38 2.52
CA THR A 92 4.68 -21.10 3.11
C THR A 92 6.02 -20.68 2.48
N ASN A 93 7.14 -21.17 3.02
CA ASN A 93 8.46 -20.92 2.44
C ASN A 93 8.57 -21.56 1.05
N GLU A 94 8.01 -22.76 0.88
CA GLU A 94 8.00 -23.50 -0.38
C GLU A 94 7.25 -22.71 -1.46
N GLU A 95 6.08 -22.15 -1.14
CA GLU A 95 5.34 -21.29 -2.06
C GLU A 95 6.12 -20.01 -2.42
N ILE A 96 6.87 -19.43 -1.48
CA ILE A 96 7.71 -18.25 -1.74
C ILE A 96 8.84 -18.58 -2.72
N VAL A 97 9.47 -19.74 -2.57
CA VAL A 97 10.53 -20.24 -3.47
C VAL A 97 9.96 -20.58 -4.84
N GLU A 98 8.83 -21.29 -4.90
CA GLU A 98 8.14 -21.63 -6.14
C GLU A 98 7.74 -20.38 -6.92
N ALA A 99 7.14 -19.39 -6.25
CA ALA A 99 6.79 -18.13 -6.85
C ALA A 99 8.00 -17.31 -7.30
N TYR A 100 9.12 -17.35 -6.57
CA TYR A 100 10.38 -16.73 -7.00
C TYR A 100 10.94 -17.39 -8.26
N ASN A 101 10.91 -18.72 -8.34
CA ASN A 101 11.39 -19.48 -9.49
C ASN A 101 10.53 -19.25 -10.74
N SER A 102 9.22 -19.09 -10.56
CA SER A 102 8.25 -18.75 -11.60
C SER A 102 8.24 -17.25 -11.96
N CYS A 103 8.90 -16.40 -11.17
CA CYS A 103 8.95 -14.96 -11.40
C CYS A 103 9.80 -14.64 -12.63
N PRO A 104 9.37 -13.72 -13.53
CA PRO A 104 10.19 -13.26 -14.63
C PRO A 104 11.57 -12.81 -14.15
N GLU A 105 12.62 -13.16 -14.88
CA GLU A 105 14.01 -12.95 -14.45
C GLU A 105 14.29 -11.48 -14.11
N ASP A 106 13.75 -10.56 -14.89
CA ASP A 106 13.92 -9.12 -14.70
C ASP A 106 13.15 -8.56 -13.48
N LEU A 107 12.27 -9.36 -12.87
CA LEU A 107 11.52 -9.01 -11.67
C LEU A 107 12.04 -9.72 -10.41
N LYS A 108 12.95 -10.70 -10.53
CA LYS A 108 13.47 -11.47 -9.39
C LYS A 108 14.16 -10.60 -8.34
N THR A 109 14.91 -9.58 -8.75
CA THR A 109 15.52 -8.62 -7.83
C THR A 109 14.44 -7.87 -7.02
N ILE A 110 13.35 -7.44 -7.65
CA ILE A 110 12.25 -6.75 -6.95
C ILE A 110 11.52 -7.71 -6.01
N TYR A 111 11.36 -8.97 -6.43
CA TYR A 111 10.80 -10.04 -5.60
C TYR A 111 11.64 -10.26 -4.33
N GLN A 112 12.96 -10.42 -4.48
CA GLN A 112 13.90 -10.56 -3.36
C GLN A 112 13.81 -9.35 -2.42
N LEU A 113 13.75 -8.13 -2.96
CA LEU A 113 13.63 -6.92 -2.13
C LEU A 113 12.31 -6.89 -1.34
N LEU A 114 11.19 -7.36 -1.90
CA LEU A 114 9.95 -7.54 -1.15
C LEU A 114 10.10 -8.58 -0.04
N ALA A 115 10.76 -9.69 -0.34
CA ALA A 115 10.96 -10.79 0.60
C ALA A 115 11.89 -10.39 1.75
N TYR A 116 12.97 -9.65 1.50
CA TYR A 116 13.87 -9.16 2.54
C TYR A 116 13.26 -8.02 3.36
N SER A 117 12.65 -7.03 2.72
CA SER A 117 12.22 -5.83 3.46
C SER A 117 10.83 -5.93 4.07
N GLY A 118 9.98 -6.84 3.57
CA GLY A 118 8.55 -6.86 3.89
C GLY A 118 7.82 -5.56 3.54
N SER A 119 8.41 -4.69 2.71
CA SER A 119 7.83 -3.38 2.37
C SER A 119 6.63 -3.50 1.43
N ARG A 120 5.78 -2.46 1.39
CA ARG A 120 4.69 -2.41 0.42
C ARG A 120 5.28 -2.22 -0.97
N LEU A 121 4.78 -2.95 -1.97
CA LEU A 121 5.23 -2.79 -3.37
C LEU A 121 5.14 -1.35 -3.85
N THR A 122 4.11 -0.60 -3.44
CA THR A 122 3.99 0.82 -3.79
C THR A 122 5.15 1.68 -3.27
N HIS A 123 5.71 1.34 -2.10
CA HIS A 123 6.85 2.08 -1.53
C HIS A 123 8.16 1.64 -2.17
N ILE A 124 8.33 0.34 -2.44
CA ILE A 124 9.47 -0.17 -3.21
C ILE A 124 9.48 0.45 -4.60
N HIS A 125 8.34 0.50 -5.29
CA HIS A 125 8.24 1.09 -6.63
C HIS A 125 8.63 2.57 -6.65
N LYS A 126 8.15 3.36 -5.67
CA LYS A 126 8.57 4.76 -5.52
C LYS A 126 10.06 4.91 -5.24
N MET A 127 10.61 4.11 -4.32
CA MET A 127 12.03 4.11 -3.99
C MET A 127 12.87 3.79 -5.22
N LEU A 128 12.50 2.76 -5.99
CA LEU A 128 13.23 2.35 -7.19
C LEU A 128 13.11 3.40 -8.32
N HIS A 129 11.98 4.11 -8.40
CA HIS A 129 11.77 5.13 -9.43
C HIS A 129 12.70 6.34 -9.24
N SER A 130 13.06 6.68 -8.00
CA SER A 130 13.99 7.77 -7.66
C SER A 130 15.22 7.23 -6.95
N PHE A 131 15.70 6.05 -7.36
CA PHE A 131 16.79 5.37 -6.70
C PHE A 131 18.11 6.12 -6.89
N ASP A 132 18.80 6.38 -5.78
CA ASP A 132 20.17 6.88 -5.76
C ASP A 132 20.98 6.01 -4.79
N GLU A 133 22.00 5.34 -5.31
CA GLU A 133 22.85 4.46 -4.52
C GLU A 133 23.55 5.17 -3.35
N LYS A 134 23.75 6.49 -3.43
CA LYS A 134 24.37 7.29 -2.36
C LYS A 134 23.51 7.35 -1.10
N ASN A 135 22.21 7.07 -1.23
CA ASN A 135 21.29 7.04 -0.10
C ASN A 135 21.32 5.69 0.64
N ILE A 136 22.03 4.67 0.13
CA ILE A 136 22.16 3.38 0.80
C ILE A 136 23.08 3.56 2.00
N ILE A 137 22.60 3.14 3.17
CA ILE A 137 23.41 3.10 4.38
C ILE A 137 23.77 1.65 4.69
N ILE A 138 25.06 1.40 4.92
CA ILE A 138 25.62 0.08 5.24
C ILE A 138 26.02 0.05 6.71
N ASP A 139 25.65 -1.05 7.39
CA ASP A 139 25.94 -1.30 8.80
C ASP A 139 26.21 -2.80 9.00
N GLY A 140 27.49 -3.17 8.94
CA GLY A 140 27.91 -4.58 8.91
C GLY A 140 27.35 -5.31 7.70
N ASP A 141 26.58 -6.38 7.94
CA ASP A 141 25.96 -7.21 6.91
C ASP A 141 24.57 -6.69 6.46
N VAL A 142 24.10 -5.61 7.08
CA VAL A 142 22.79 -5.00 6.82
C VAL A 142 22.95 -3.74 5.98
N ALA A 143 22.17 -3.63 4.92
CA ALA A 143 21.98 -2.40 4.17
C ALA A 143 20.55 -1.90 4.33
N TYR A 144 20.36 -0.59 4.32
CA TYR A 144 19.03 0.00 4.36
C TYR A 144 18.95 1.32 3.59
N TYR A 145 17.78 1.57 3.00
CA TYR A 145 17.46 2.78 2.26
C TYR A 145 16.39 3.59 3.00
N PRO A 146 16.67 4.86 3.39
CA PRO A 146 15.67 5.74 4.00
C PRO A 146 14.50 6.05 3.07
N THR A 147 13.29 5.69 3.50
CA THR A 147 12.07 5.82 2.70
C THR A 147 11.00 6.68 3.37
N ALA A 148 11.30 7.34 4.49
CA ALA A 148 10.37 8.19 5.23
C ALA A 148 9.61 9.20 4.33
N SER A 149 10.30 9.81 3.37
CA SER A 149 9.76 10.77 2.40
C SER A 149 8.72 10.17 1.43
N PHE A 150 8.63 8.85 1.29
CA PHE A 150 7.66 8.18 0.43
C PHE A 150 6.36 7.81 1.16
N SER A 151 6.23 8.17 2.45
CA SER A 151 5.01 7.98 3.23
C SER A 151 3.88 8.89 2.73
N GLU A 152 2.66 8.37 2.66
CA GLU A 152 1.48 9.11 2.19
C GLU A 152 0.24 8.82 3.04
N GLY A 153 -0.35 9.88 3.59
CA GLY A 153 -1.50 9.79 4.49
C GLY A 153 -1.21 8.87 5.67
N THR A 154 -1.97 7.77 5.79
CA THR A 154 -1.77 6.76 6.85
C THR A 154 -0.82 5.63 6.44
N LYS A 155 -0.29 5.64 5.21
CA LYS A 155 0.61 4.58 4.70
C LYS A 155 2.06 5.02 4.86
N ASN A 156 2.66 4.58 5.96
CA ASN A 156 4.05 4.92 6.27
C ASN A 156 5.06 3.91 5.69
N THR A 157 6.28 4.38 5.54
CA THR A 157 7.50 3.58 5.37
C THR A 157 8.65 4.37 5.96
N PHE A 158 9.65 3.70 6.51
CA PHE A 158 10.76 4.38 7.21
C PHE A 158 12.09 4.01 6.59
N GLN A 159 12.31 2.71 6.43
CA GLN A 159 13.52 2.11 5.90
C GLN A 159 13.12 0.90 5.05
N VAL A 160 13.87 0.65 3.98
CA VAL A 160 13.82 -0.61 3.22
C VAL A 160 15.12 -1.36 3.50
N PHE A 161 15.03 -2.49 4.21
CA PHE A 161 16.18 -3.30 4.59
C PHE A 161 16.50 -4.38 3.55
N SER A 162 17.78 -4.68 3.40
CA SER A 162 18.29 -5.80 2.61
C SER A 162 19.66 -6.25 3.15
N PRO A 163 20.12 -7.48 2.84
CA PRO A 163 21.51 -7.85 3.06
C PRO A 163 22.46 -6.97 2.24
N VAL A 164 23.69 -6.72 2.72
CA VAL A 164 24.71 -5.99 1.94
C VAL A 164 25.08 -6.73 0.66
N SER A 165 25.12 -8.06 0.71
CA SER A 165 25.37 -8.92 -0.45
C SER A 165 24.34 -8.76 -1.57
N PHE A 166 23.16 -8.20 -1.26
CA PHE A 166 22.10 -7.95 -2.24
C PHE A 166 22.29 -6.63 -3.02
N ILE A 167 23.09 -5.69 -2.52
CA ILE A 167 23.27 -4.37 -3.13
C ILE A 167 23.74 -4.43 -4.59
N PRO A 168 24.70 -5.29 -4.99
CA PRO A 168 25.08 -5.42 -6.40
C PRO A 168 23.91 -5.80 -7.30
N LYS A 169 23.01 -6.70 -6.86
CA LYS A 169 21.80 -7.07 -7.62
C LYS A 169 20.83 -5.89 -7.73
N LEU A 170 20.66 -5.12 -6.65
CA LEU A 170 19.78 -3.95 -6.67
C LEU A 170 20.21 -2.92 -7.73
N LYS A 171 21.52 -2.75 -7.93
CA LYS A 171 22.09 -1.83 -8.93
C LYS A 171 21.89 -2.30 -10.38
N THR A 172 21.53 -3.56 -10.63
CA THR A 172 21.29 -4.05 -12.00
C THR A 172 19.92 -3.66 -12.55
N ILE A 173 19.04 -3.09 -11.71
CA ILE A 173 17.73 -2.59 -12.15
C ILE A 173 17.94 -1.30 -12.95
N SER A 174 18.15 -1.45 -14.26
CA SER A 174 18.38 -0.33 -15.18
C SER A 174 17.09 0.29 -15.72
N GLN A 175 16.03 -0.50 -15.83
CA GLN A 175 14.72 -0.06 -16.33
C GLN A 175 13.60 -0.57 -15.42
N LEU A 176 13.03 0.35 -14.63
CA LEU A 176 11.90 0.01 -13.76
C LEU A 176 10.62 -0.10 -14.58
N LYS A 177 10.06 -1.32 -14.64
CA LYS A 177 8.73 -1.55 -15.23
C LYS A 177 7.64 -0.76 -14.50
N GLY A 178 6.53 -0.54 -15.19
CA GLY A 178 5.34 0.07 -14.59
C GLY A 178 4.81 -0.75 -13.40
N TYR A 179 4.24 -0.06 -12.41
CA TYR A 179 3.74 -0.67 -11.17
C TYR A 179 2.81 -1.88 -11.42
N GLU A 180 1.84 -1.73 -12.33
CA GLU A 180 0.87 -2.78 -12.67
C GLU A 180 1.56 -4.01 -13.28
N THR A 181 2.57 -3.80 -14.12
CA THR A 181 3.35 -4.88 -14.74
C THR A 181 4.11 -5.66 -13.67
N ILE A 182 4.77 -4.97 -12.74
CA ILE A 182 5.50 -5.60 -11.64
C ILE A 182 4.52 -6.35 -10.73
N MET A 183 3.41 -5.72 -10.35
CA MET A 183 2.40 -6.31 -9.47
C MET A 183 1.82 -7.61 -10.04
N LYS A 184 1.59 -7.66 -11.36
CA LYS A 184 1.12 -8.87 -12.05
C LYS A 184 2.23 -9.90 -12.20
N GLY A 185 3.44 -9.49 -12.56
CA GLY A 185 4.56 -10.41 -12.80
C GLY A 185 5.12 -11.09 -11.55
N ILE A 186 4.94 -10.49 -10.37
CA ILE A 186 5.31 -11.09 -9.08
C ILE A 186 4.26 -12.09 -8.58
N ARG A 187 3.05 -12.07 -9.16
CA ARG A 187 1.96 -12.92 -8.69
C ARG A 187 2.12 -14.33 -9.24
N HIS A 188 2.07 -15.31 -8.35
CA HIS A 188 2.05 -16.73 -8.67
C HIS A 188 1.15 -17.44 -7.66
N ASP A 189 0.07 -18.07 -8.12
CA ASP A 189 -0.97 -18.66 -7.26
C ASP A 189 -1.45 -17.74 -6.12
N ARG A 190 -1.18 -18.14 -4.87
CA ARG A 190 -1.53 -17.40 -3.65
C ARG A 190 -0.49 -16.34 -3.29
N VAL A 191 0.67 -16.37 -3.93
CA VAL A 191 1.76 -15.42 -3.73
C VAL A 191 1.53 -14.15 -4.54
N SER A 192 1.71 -13.03 -3.87
CA SER A 192 1.59 -11.67 -4.35
C SER A 192 2.44 -10.78 -3.44
N ALA A 193 2.76 -9.55 -3.86
CA ALA A 193 3.48 -8.62 -2.98
C ALA A 193 2.80 -8.42 -1.60
N LYS A 194 1.46 -8.51 -1.54
CA LYS A 194 0.71 -8.41 -0.28
C LYS A 194 0.92 -9.64 0.61
N THR A 195 0.96 -10.83 0.04
CA THR A 195 1.14 -12.09 0.79
C THR A 195 2.60 -12.33 1.16
N ILE A 196 3.56 -11.93 0.31
CA ILE A 196 5.01 -11.88 0.66
C ILE A 196 5.22 -11.02 1.91
N ARG A 197 4.64 -9.82 1.95
CA ARG A 197 4.72 -8.95 3.14
C ARG A 197 4.15 -9.61 4.40
N LYS A 198 3.09 -10.42 4.30
CA LYS A 198 2.55 -11.13 5.46
C LYS A 198 3.42 -12.30 5.87
N TRP A 199 3.92 -13.05 4.90
CA TRP A 199 4.88 -14.11 5.12
C TRP A 199 6.12 -13.58 5.86
N HIS A 200 6.69 -12.45 5.40
CA HIS A 200 7.82 -11.80 6.08
C HIS A 200 7.48 -11.41 7.53
N LEU A 201 6.26 -10.92 7.79
CA LEU A 201 5.82 -10.66 9.17
C LEU A 201 5.81 -11.95 9.99
N ASN A 202 5.24 -13.03 9.46
CA ASN A 202 5.21 -14.31 10.15
C ASN A 202 6.60 -14.90 10.40
N VAL A 203 7.54 -14.72 9.46
CA VAL A 203 8.95 -15.10 9.65
C VAL A 203 9.53 -14.33 10.83
N MET A 204 9.42 -12.99 10.83
CA MET A 204 9.91 -12.17 11.94
C MET A 204 9.34 -12.60 13.31
N ILE A 205 8.03 -12.82 13.40
CA ILE A 205 7.40 -13.25 14.66
C ILE A 205 7.91 -14.64 15.09
N ARG A 206 8.09 -15.57 14.15
CA ARG A 206 8.63 -16.91 14.44
C ARG A 206 10.06 -16.85 14.97
N GLU A 207 10.87 -15.96 14.42
CA GLU A 207 12.26 -15.71 14.85
C GLU A 207 12.37 -14.82 16.10
N GLY A 208 11.24 -14.53 16.78
CA GLY A 208 11.23 -13.82 18.05
C GLY A 208 11.31 -12.29 17.96
N VAL A 209 11.18 -11.72 16.75
CA VAL A 209 11.12 -10.26 16.58
C VAL A 209 9.80 -9.75 17.15
N THR A 210 9.87 -8.76 18.03
CA THR A 210 8.66 -8.17 18.63
C THR A 210 7.77 -7.53 17.56
N GLU A 211 6.45 -7.61 17.73
CA GLU A 211 5.48 -7.01 16.80
C GLU A 211 5.75 -5.51 16.57
N SER A 212 6.16 -4.80 17.62
CA SER A 212 6.49 -3.38 17.55
C SER A 212 7.69 -3.06 16.64
N ILE A 213 8.68 -3.96 16.54
CA ILE A 213 9.84 -3.81 15.64
C ILE A 213 9.50 -4.32 14.25
N ALA A 214 8.79 -5.44 14.15
CA ALA A 214 8.26 -5.95 12.89
C ALA A 214 7.39 -4.92 12.16
N ASP A 215 6.50 -4.24 12.88
CA ASP A 215 5.67 -3.16 12.35
C ASP A 215 6.49 -1.94 11.93
N PHE A 216 7.59 -1.64 12.62
CA PHE A 216 8.50 -0.59 12.21
C PHE A 216 9.23 -0.95 10.92
N ILE A 217 9.84 -2.14 10.84
CA ILE A 217 10.52 -2.67 9.64
C ILE A 217 9.58 -2.62 8.42
N GLN A 218 8.32 -3.00 8.60
CA GLN A 218 7.34 -2.97 7.51
C GLN A 218 6.69 -1.60 7.27
N GLY A 219 6.91 -0.57 8.10
CA GLY A 219 6.17 0.71 7.99
C GLY A 219 4.67 0.58 8.26
N ARG A 220 4.29 -0.27 9.22
CA ARG A 220 2.93 -0.38 9.78
C ARG A 220 2.73 0.55 10.97
N ALA A 221 3.79 0.88 11.69
CA ALA A 221 3.72 1.77 12.84
C ALA A 221 3.26 3.19 12.45
N SER A 222 2.46 3.82 13.30
CA SER A 222 2.24 5.26 13.26
C SER A 222 3.47 5.97 13.82
N LEU A 223 4.01 6.95 13.09
CA LEU A 223 4.99 7.87 13.65
C LEU A 223 4.27 8.75 14.67
N THR A 224 4.46 8.47 15.95
CA THR A 224 3.95 9.31 17.05
C THR A 224 5.06 9.91 17.90
N VAL A 225 6.33 9.75 17.54
CA VAL A 225 7.40 9.94 18.53
C VAL A 225 8.62 10.64 17.95
N GLY A 226 9.21 11.55 18.75
CA GLY A 226 10.35 12.39 18.39
C GLY A 226 11.62 11.63 17.98
N SER A 227 12.63 12.38 17.52
CA SER A 227 13.86 11.86 16.89
C SER A 227 14.56 10.74 17.68
N ALA A 228 14.62 10.83 19.02
CA ALA A 228 15.26 9.82 19.86
C ALA A 228 14.59 8.44 19.80
N HIS A 229 13.25 8.40 19.81
CA HIS A 229 12.51 7.14 19.74
C HIS A 229 12.62 6.51 18.34
N TYR A 230 12.63 7.34 17.30
CA TYR A 230 12.89 6.88 15.93
C TYR A 230 14.28 6.25 15.78
N LEU A 231 15.33 6.91 16.27
CA LEU A 231 16.69 6.40 16.20
C LEU A 231 16.85 5.08 16.95
N ASN A 232 16.21 4.95 18.12
CA ASN A 232 16.19 3.70 18.88
C ASN A 232 15.49 2.57 18.08
N LYS A 233 14.33 2.86 17.47
CA LYS A 233 13.62 1.91 16.59
C LYS A 233 14.48 1.45 15.41
N VAL A 234 15.22 2.36 14.79
CA VAL A 234 16.16 2.03 13.69
C VAL A 234 17.26 1.10 14.20
N GLY A 235 17.89 1.40 15.34
CA GLY A 235 18.92 0.55 15.94
C GLY A 235 18.41 -0.87 16.24
N GLN A 236 17.25 -0.99 16.88
CA GLN A 236 16.62 -2.28 17.16
C GLN A 236 16.27 -3.03 15.87
N ALA A 237 15.69 -2.35 14.88
CA ALA A 237 15.31 -2.95 13.61
C ALA A 237 16.51 -3.53 12.85
N LYS A 238 17.66 -2.85 12.86
CA LYS A 238 18.90 -3.37 12.25
C LYS A 238 19.37 -4.64 12.94
N ASN A 239 19.43 -4.64 14.27
CA ASN A 239 19.89 -5.77 15.06
C ASN A 239 19.00 -7.00 14.86
N GLU A 240 17.69 -6.81 14.81
CA GLU A 240 16.75 -7.90 14.52
C GLU A 240 16.85 -8.36 13.07
N PHE A 241 16.91 -7.43 12.10
CA PHE A 241 17.05 -7.79 10.69
C PHE A 241 18.32 -8.59 10.41
N LYS A 242 19.44 -8.26 11.08
CA LYS A 242 20.70 -9.02 10.93
C LYS A 242 20.52 -10.52 11.20
N LYS A 243 19.68 -10.89 12.17
CA LYS A 243 19.41 -12.31 12.51
C LYS A 243 18.57 -13.02 11.45
N LEU A 244 17.86 -12.28 10.60
CA LEU A 244 16.94 -12.82 9.60
C LEU A 244 17.59 -13.11 8.26
N ILE A 245 18.79 -12.57 7.99
CA ILE A 245 19.44 -12.64 6.66
C ILE A 245 19.53 -14.09 6.16
N ASP A 246 19.91 -15.01 7.04
CA ASP A 246 20.10 -16.44 6.70
C ASP A 246 18.80 -17.27 6.80
N VAL A 247 17.70 -16.66 7.23
CA VAL A 247 16.38 -17.31 7.39
C VAL A 247 15.56 -17.25 6.10
N PHE A 248 15.79 -16.24 5.26
CA PHE A 248 15.05 -16.08 4.01
C PHE A 248 15.46 -17.16 2.98
N PRO A 249 14.49 -17.83 2.33
CA PRO A 249 14.77 -19.01 1.51
C PRO A 249 15.25 -18.69 0.08
N ILE A 250 15.51 -17.42 -0.25
CA ILE A 250 15.81 -16.92 -1.62
C ILE A 250 16.85 -15.80 -1.67
#